data_AF-A0AA90ZLV4-F1
#
_entry.id   AF-A0AA90ZLV4-F1
#
_cell.length_a   1.000
_cell.length_b   1.000
_cell.length_c   1.000
_cell.angle_alpha   90.00
_cell.angle_beta   90.00
_cell.angle_gamma   90.00
#
_symmetry.space_group_name_H-M   'P 1'
#
loop_
_entity.id
_entity.type
_entity.pdbx_description
1 polymer ?
#
loop_
_entity_poly.entity_id
_entity_poly.type
_entity_poly.pdbx_seq_one_letter_code
_entity_poly.pdbx_strand_id
1 'polypeptide(L)'
;MKEIIETIPRIELALIIIGVFVLILGIIFGYAMIHEYRMYLENHWKARYSFRDFIKRERFYIYLLLASIFIFLTNLLYFLE
;
A
#
# COMPACT_ATOMS: atom_id res chain seq x y z
N MET A 1 7.85 -22.59 -20.61
CA MET A 1 7.18 -21.65 -19.67
C MET A 1 6.97 -22.24 -18.28
N LYS A 2 6.71 -23.55 -18.10
CA LYS A 2 6.63 -24.18 -16.77
C LYS A 2 7.99 -24.25 -16.03
N GLU A 3 9.08 -24.45 -16.77
CA GLU A 3 10.41 -24.67 -16.19
C GLU A 3 11.02 -23.46 -15.46
N ILE A 4 10.61 -22.23 -15.81
CA ILE A 4 11.14 -21.01 -15.18
C ILE A 4 10.60 -20.85 -13.74
N ILE A 5 9.33 -21.25 -13.52
CA ILE A 5 8.69 -21.19 -12.20
C ILE A 5 9.23 -22.30 -11.28
N GLU A 6 9.63 -23.45 -11.85
CA GLU A 6 10.24 -24.57 -11.11
C GLU A 6 11.69 -24.34 -10.73
N THR A 7 12.43 -23.53 -11.51
CA THR A 7 13.85 -23.22 -11.25
C THR A 7 14.06 -22.06 -10.29
N ILE A 8 13.06 -21.19 -10.08
CA ILE A 8 13.11 -20.13 -9.08
C ILE A 8 12.98 -20.75 -7.67
N PRO A 9 13.91 -20.45 -6.74
CA PRO A 9 13.80 -20.93 -5.38
C PRO A 9 12.48 -20.42 -4.76
N ARG A 10 11.77 -21.32 -4.07
CA ARG A 10 10.43 -21.08 -3.51
C ARG A 10 10.34 -19.79 -2.68
N ILE A 11 11.46 -19.39 -2.08
CA ILE A 11 11.63 -18.16 -1.30
C ILE A 11 11.55 -16.92 -2.18
N GLU A 12 12.30 -16.84 -3.28
CA GLU A 12 12.25 -15.69 -4.21
C GLU A 12 10.85 -15.51 -4.80
N LEU A 13 10.18 -16.61 -5.13
CA LEU A 13 8.80 -16.60 -5.62
C LEU A 13 7.82 -16.03 -4.58
N ALA A 14 7.94 -16.44 -3.31
CA ALA A 14 7.13 -15.90 -2.22
C ALA A 14 7.39 -14.40 -1.99
N LEU A 15 8.66 -13.96 -2.04
CA LEU A 15 9.04 -12.55 -1.92
C LEU A 15 8.43 -11.70 -3.03
N ILE A 16 8.46 -12.17 -4.28
CA ILE A 16 7.86 -11.47 -5.42
C ILE A 16 6.35 -11.35 -5.25
N ILE A 17 5.66 -12.43 -4.84
CA ILE A 17 4.20 -12.41 -4.63
C ILE A 17 3.84 -11.43 -3.52
N ILE A 18 4.54 -11.45 -2.39
CA ILE A 18 4.31 -10.53 -1.27
C ILE A 18 4.58 -9.08 -1.71
N GLY A 19 5.67 -8.84 -2.42
CA GLY A 19 6.02 -7.51 -2.94
C GLY A 19 4.94 -6.96 -3.88
N VAL A 20 4.47 -7.76 -4.83
CA VAL A 20 3.39 -7.38 -5.75
C VAL A 20 2.09 -7.11 -4.98
N PHE A 21 1.76 -7.91 -3.97
CA PHE A 21 0.57 -7.72 -3.16
C PHE A 21 0.61 -6.39 -2.39
N VAL A 22 1.74 -6.07 -1.76
CA VAL A 22 1.95 -4.80 -1.06
C VAL A 22 1.85 -3.61 -2.02
N LEU A 23 2.42 -3.73 -3.22
CA LEU A 23 2.34 -2.68 -4.25
C LEU A 23 0.88 -2.43 -4.69
N ILE A 24 0.12 -3.48 -4.96
CA ILE A 24 -1.30 -3.37 -5.34
C ILE A 24 -2.10 -2.71 -4.21
N LEU A 25 -1.90 -3.15 -2.96
CA LEU A 25 -2.56 -2.53 -1.81
C LEU A 25 -2.19 -1.05 -1.65
N GLY A 26 -0.93 -0.71 -1.82
CA GLY A 26 -0.46 0.68 -1.78
C GLY A 26 -1.14 1.56 -2.83
N ILE A 27 -1.32 1.05 -4.05
CA ILE A 27 -2.02 1.76 -5.12
C ILE A 27 -3.50 1.94 -4.79
N ILE A 28 -4.17 0.89 -4.29
CA ILE A 28 -5.60 0.93 -3.93
C ILE A 28 -5.83 1.97 -2.81
N PHE A 29 -5.04 1.92 -1.74
CA PHE A 29 -5.15 2.89 -0.64
C PHE A 29 -4.76 4.29 -1.09
N GLY A 30 -3.71 4.44 -1.91
CA GLY A 30 -3.32 5.72 -2.50
C GLY A 30 -4.45 6.33 -3.33
N TYR A 31 -5.10 5.53 -4.18
CA TYR A 31 -6.23 5.96 -4.99
C TYR A 31 -7.43 6.36 -4.12
N ALA A 32 -7.77 5.54 -3.12
CA ALA A 32 -8.87 5.83 -2.20
C ALA A 32 -8.67 7.17 -1.47
N MET A 33 -7.46 7.39 -0.92
CA MET A 33 -7.12 8.66 -0.26
C MET A 33 -7.23 9.86 -1.20
N ILE A 34 -6.73 9.75 -2.43
CA ILE A 34 -6.80 10.84 -3.42
C ILE A 34 -8.25 11.12 -3.81
N HIS A 35 -9.04 10.06 -4.02
CA HIS A 35 -10.44 10.17 -4.40
C HIS A 35 -11.26 10.87 -3.30
N GLU A 36 -11.11 10.43 -2.06
CA GLU A 36 -11.81 11.01 -0.91
C GLU A 36 -11.40 12.45 -0.65
N TYR A 37 -10.10 12.76 -0.75
CA TYR A 37 -9.61 14.13 -0.62
C TYR A 37 -10.09 15.05 -1.75
N ARG A 38 -10.19 14.53 -2.98
CA ARG A 38 -10.72 15.28 -4.12
C ARG A 38 -12.18 15.65 -3.90
N MET A 39 -13.01 14.70 -3.46
CA MET A 39 -14.41 14.95 -3.10
C MET A 39 -14.53 15.99 -1.97
N TYR A 40 -13.62 15.94 -0.99
CA TYR A 40 -13.58 16.94 0.08
C TYR A 40 -13.28 18.35 -0.43
N LEU A 41 -12.29 18.50 -1.32
CA LEU A 41 -11.95 19.78 -1.94
C LEU A 41 -13.09 20.32 -2.81
N GLU A 42 -13.80 19.45 -3.53
CA GLU A 42 -14.95 19.83 -4.35
C GLU A 42 -16.11 20.38 -3.49
N ASN A 43 -16.36 19.78 -2.33
CA ASN A 43 -17.34 20.27 -1.36
C ASN A 43 -16.92 21.58 -0.67
N HIS A 44 -15.63 21.93 -0.68
CA HIS A 44 -15.09 23.14 -0.07
C HIS A 44 -14.40 24.02 -1.13
N TRP A 45 -15.19 24.75 -1.92
CA TRP A 45 -14.73 25.60 -3.05
C TRP A 45 -13.60 26.60 -2.74
N LYS A 46 -13.33 26.91 -1.46
CA LYS A 46 -12.25 27.80 -1.01
C LYS A 46 -11.02 27.08 -0.45
N ALA A 47 -11.09 25.76 -0.23
CA ALA A 47 -9.98 24.98 0.29
C ALA A 47 -8.95 24.75 -0.81
N ARG A 48 -7.71 25.17 -0.58
CA ARG A 48 -6.58 24.84 -1.47
C ARG A 48 -5.99 23.50 -1.05
N TYR A 49 -5.46 22.76 -2.02
CA TYR A 49 -4.70 21.53 -1.75
C TYR A 49 -3.60 21.83 -0.73
N SER A 50 -3.61 21.12 0.39
CA SER A 50 -2.56 21.20 1.41
C SER A 50 -2.20 19.80 1.84
N PHE A 51 -0.93 19.43 1.63
CA PHE A 51 -0.44 18.10 1.97
C PHE A 51 -0.59 17.79 3.47
N ARG A 52 -0.42 18.80 4.34
CA ARG A 52 -0.64 18.66 5.78
C ARG A 52 -2.11 18.38 6.11
N ASP A 53 -3.03 18.97 5.37
CA ASP A 53 -4.47 18.75 5.55
C ASP A 53 -4.89 17.37 5.01
N PHE A 54 -4.33 16.97 3.87
CA PHE A 54 -4.47 15.62 3.32
C PHE A 54 -4.03 14.55 4.32
N ILE A 55 -2.78 14.60 4.81
CA ILE A 55 -2.27 13.63 5.80
C ILE A 55 -3.09 13.66 7.10
N LYS A 56 -3.60 14.84 7.51
CA LYS A 56 -4.40 14.97 8.73
C LYS A 56 -5.79 14.35 8.58
N ARG A 57 -6.38 14.37 7.39
CA ARG A 57 -7.71 13.83 7.10
C ARG A 57 -7.66 12.34 6.77
N GLU A 58 -6.70 11.93 5.95
CA GLU A 58 -6.50 10.54 5.50
C GLU A 58 -5.74 9.67 6.52
N ARG A 59 -5.65 10.09 7.79
CA ARG A 59 -4.92 9.37 8.85
C ARG A 59 -5.35 7.92 8.96
N PHE A 60 -6.64 7.64 8.80
CA PHE A 60 -7.17 6.29 8.88
C PHE A 60 -6.51 5.38 7.85
N TYR A 61 -6.50 5.76 6.57
CA TYR A 61 -5.86 4.98 5.50
C TYR A 61 -4.34 4.92 5.66
N ILE A 62 -3.71 5.99 6.17
CA ILE A 62 -2.26 5.99 6.44
C ILE A 62 -1.92 4.98 7.55
N TYR A 63 -2.68 4.96 8.65
CA TYR A 63 -2.49 3.98 9.72
C TYR A 63 -2.79 2.55 9.25
N LEU A 64 -3.79 2.37 8.41
CA LEU A 64 -4.15 1.07 7.84
C LEU A 64 -3.06 0.56 6.88
N LEU A 65 -2.51 1.44 6.04
CA LEU A 65 -1.36 1.15 5.18
C LEU A 65 -0.12 0.81 6.01
N LEU A 66 0.19 1.58 7.06
CA LEU A 66 1.32 1.32 7.95
C LEU A 66 1.17 -0.01 8.71
N ALA A 67 -0.02 -0.31 9.24
CA ALA A 67 -0.29 -1.58 9.90
C ALA A 67 -0.15 -2.76 8.93
N SER A 68 -0.66 -2.61 7.70
CA SER A 68 -0.50 -3.60 6.63
C SER A 68 0.99 -3.84 6.33
N ILE A 69 1.76 -2.78 6.07
CA ILE A 69 3.21 -2.87 5.82
C ILE A 69 3.92 -3.54 6.99
N PHE A 70 3.59 -3.18 8.23
CA PHE A 70 4.20 -3.78 9.42
C PHE A 70 3.95 -5.29 9.50
N ILE A 71 2.72 -5.74 9.28
CA ILE A 71 2.37 -7.17 9.24
C ILE A 71 3.17 -7.89 8.14
N PHE A 72 3.24 -7.30 6.95
CA PHE A 72 4.03 -7.88 5.84
C PHE A 72 5.51 -7.96 6.17
N LEU A 73 6.08 -6.93 6.80
CA LEU A 73 7.49 -6.90 7.20
C LEU A 73 7.80 -7.97 8.24
N THR A 74 6.93 -8.18 9.22
CA THR A 74 7.10 -9.24 10.23
C THR A 74 7.00 -10.64 9.60
N ASN A 75 6.05 -10.85 8.68
CA ASN A 75 5.93 -12.11 7.95
C ASN A 75 7.16 -12.36 7.05
N LEU A 76 7.71 -11.31 6.46
CA LEU A 76 8.93 -11.38 5.66
C LEU A 76 10.12 -11.83 6.50
N LEU A 77 10.28 -11.23 7.68
CA LEU A 77 11.36 -11.55 8.61
C LEU A 77 11.27 -13.01 9.08
N TYR A 78 10.08 -13.47 9.44
CA TYR A 78 9.81 -14.88 9.79
C TYR A 78 10.14 -15.86 8.65
N PHE A 79 10.03 -15.43 7.40
CA PHE A 79 10.33 -16.27 6.25
C PHE A 79 11.83 -16.30 5.90
N LEU A 80 12.60 -15.32 6.39
CA LEU A 80 14.04 -15.17 6.13
C LEU A 80 14.91 -15.84 7.21
N GLU A 81 14.37 -15.97 8.42
CA GLU A 81 14.97 -16.64 9.60
C GLU A 81 14.62 -18.14 9.63
#